data_AF-A0A7C5C993-F1
#
_entry.id   AF-A0A7C5C993-F1
#
_cell.length_a   1.000
_cell.length_b   1.000
_cell.length_c   1.000
_cell.angle_alpha   90.00
_cell.angle_beta   90.00
_cell.angle_gamma   90.00
#
_symmetry.space_group_name_H-M   'P 1'
#
loop_
_entity.id
_entity.type
_entity.pdbx_description
1 polymer ?
#
loop_
_entity_poly.entity_id
_entity_poly.type
_entity_poly.pdbx_seq_one_letter_code
_entity_poly.pdbx_strand_id
1 'polypeptide(L)' 'TNSIENIRFSRRFLPENSAVILITDAYHAPRARLIARRLGLRATSASPRLGQVPRARLLKAWAREAAAYAWTALTLWR' A
#
# COMPACT_ATOMS: atom_id res chain seq x y z
N THR A 1 8.82 5.38 -11.34
CA THR A 1 7.50 5.63 -10.72
C THR A 1 7.36 4.82 -9.45
N ASN A 2 6.96 5.43 -8.34
CA ASN A 2 6.77 4.74 -7.06
C ASN A 2 5.31 4.82 -6.56
N SER A 3 4.95 3.96 -5.60
CA SER A 3 3.57 3.89 -5.05
C SER A 3 3.12 5.19 -4.38
N ILE A 4 4.05 6.01 -3.87
CA ILE A 4 3.73 7.29 -3.20
C ILE A 4 3.28 8.31 -4.22
N GLU A 5 4.01 8.45 -5.34
CA GLU A 5 3.65 9.35 -6.45
C GLU A 5 2.29 8.99 -7.03
N ASN A 6 2.04 7.70 -7.28
CA ASN A 6 0.76 7.24 -7.82
C ASN A 6 -0.42 7.68 -6.96
N ILE A 7 -0.34 7.44 -5.64
CA ILE A 7 -1.43 7.79 -4.72
C ILE A 7 -1.53 9.31 -4.55
N ARG A 8 -0.40 10.03 -4.49
CA ARG A 8 -0.37 11.49 -4.37
C ARG A 8 -1.00 12.19 -5.57
N PHE A 9 -0.71 11.74 -6.78
CA PHE A 9 -1.30 12.31 -7.99
C PHE A 9 -2.77 11.95 -8.10
N SER A 10 -3.14 10.71 -7.79
CA SER A 10 -4.55 10.29 -7.77
C SER A 10 -5.39 11.12 -6.79
N ARG A 11 -4.86 11.42 -5.59
CA ARG A 11 -5.55 12.23 -4.58
C ARG A 11 -6.01 13.59 -5.11
N ARG A 12 -5.27 14.22 -6.03
CA ARG A 12 -5.58 15.57 -6.55
C ARG A 12 -6.90 15.61 -7.34
N PHE A 13 -7.37 14.46 -7.82
CA PHE A 13 -8.60 14.33 -8.59
C PHE A 13 -9.79 13.86 -7.75
N LEU A 14 -9.56 13.54 -6.47
CA LEU A 14 -10.60 13.02 -5.59
C LEU A 14 -11.24 14.15 -4.78
N PRO A 15 -12.57 14.18 -4.64
CA PRO A 15 -13.24 15.00 -3.65
C PRO A 15 -12.70 14.74 -2.25
N GLU A 16 -12.79 15.73 -1.37
CA GLU A 16 -12.45 15.55 0.04
C GLU A 16 -13.27 14.39 0.66
N ASN A 17 -12.65 13.66 1.58
CA ASN A 17 -13.26 12.51 2.28
C ASN A 17 -13.70 11.33 1.41
N SER A 18 -13.27 11.25 0.15
CA SER A 18 -13.54 10.10 -0.72
C SER A 18 -13.09 8.77 -0.10
N ALA A 19 -13.96 7.76 -0.20
CA ALA A 19 -13.60 6.38 0.10
C ALA A 19 -12.87 5.77 -1.09
N VAL A 20 -11.68 5.21 -0.86
CA VAL A 20 -10.80 4.68 -1.92
C VAL A 20 -10.59 3.18 -1.75
N ILE A 21 -10.67 2.44 -2.85
CA ILE A 21 -10.27 1.03 -2.91
C ILE A 21 -8.97 0.95 -3.72
N LEU A 22 -7.90 0.48 -3.08
CA LEU A 22 -6.61 0.25 -3.72
C LEU A 22 -6.59 -1.16 -4.33
N ILE A 23 -6.49 -1.25 -5.65
CA ILE A 23 -6.30 -2.52 -6.35
C ILE A 23 -4.80 -2.74 -6.54
N THR A 24 -4.24 -3.73 -5.85
CA THR A 24 -2.81 -4.06 -5.92
C THR A 24 -2.55 -5.48 -5.44
N ASP A 25 -1.34 -6.00 -5.67
CA ASP A 25 -0.93 -7.30 -5.17
C ASP A 25 -0.99 -7.38 -3.65
N ALA A 26 -1.38 -8.55 -3.13
CA ALA A 26 -1.64 -8.74 -1.71
C ALA A 26 -0.44 -8.43 -0.81
N TYR A 27 0.78 -8.64 -1.31
CA TYR A 27 1.98 -8.32 -0.54
C TYR A 27 2.25 -6.81 -0.47
N HIS A 28 1.86 -6.02 -1.48
CA HIS A 28 1.99 -4.55 -1.49
C HIS A 28 0.85 -3.81 -0.77
N ALA A 29 -0.30 -4.48 -0.61
CA ALA A 29 -1.51 -3.88 -0.04
C ALA A 29 -1.34 -3.21 1.33
N PRO A 30 -0.56 -3.74 2.30
CA PRO A 30 -0.31 -3.06 3.56
C PRO A 30 0.38 -1.69 3.38
N ARG A 31 1.46 -1.65 2.59
CA ARG A 31 2.25 -0.43 2.35
C ARG A 31 1.45 0.60 1.56
N ALA A 32 0.71 0.17 0.54
CA ALA A 32 -0.15 1.06 -0.23
C ALA A 32 -1.24 1.70 0.65
N ARG A 33 -1.89 0.94 1.54
CA ARG A 33 -2.87 1.48 2.50
C ARG A 33 -2.26 2.48 3.47
N LEU A 34 -1.06 2.21 4.01
CA LEU A 34 -0.36 3.15 4.88
C LEU A 34 -0.11 4.48 4.17
N ILE A 35 0.45 4.42 2.96
CA ILE A 35 0.72 5.61 2.14
C ILE A 35 -0.56 6.41 1.91
N ALA A 36 -1.65 5.74 1.51
CA ALA A 36 -2.93 6.40 1.28
C ALA A 36 -3.49 7.06 2.55
N ARG A 37 -3.43 6.39 3.70
CA ARG A 37 -3.87 6.97 4.99
C ARG A 37 -3.02 8.17 5.40
N ARG A 38 -1.70 8.12 5.20
CA ARG A 38 -0.80 9.26 5.45
C ARG A 38 -1.09 10.44 4.53
N LEU A 39 -1.51 10.15 3.31
CA LEU A 39 -2.02 11.15 2.38
C LEU A 39 -3.50 11.49 2.65
N GLY A 40 -4.04 11.24 3.85
CA GLY A 40 -5.39 11.68 4.23
C GLY A 40 -6.54 10.97 3.52
N LEU A 41 -6.29 9.86 2.82
CA LEU A 41 -7.33 9.09 2.14
C LEU A 41 -7.90 8.00 3.06
N ARG A 42 -9.23 7.82 2.98
CA ARG A 42 -9.92 6.66 3.58
C ARG A 42 -9.80 5.45 2.65
N ALA A 43 -8.69 4.72 2.76
CA ALA A 43 -8.37 3.63 1.85
C ALA A 43 -8.58 2.22 2.44
N THR A 44 -9.22 1.37 1.65
CA THR A 44 -9.19 -0.10 1.77
C THR A 44 -8.38 -0.69 0.61
N SER A 45 -8.14 -2.00 0.61
CA SER A 45 -7.43 -2.67 -0.48
C SER A 45 -8.15 -3.92 -0.92
N ALA A 46 -8.21 -4.14 -2.23
CA ALA A 46 -8.65 -5.38 -2.85
C ALA A 46 -7.46 -6.00 -3.57
N SER A 47 -7.17 -7.26 -3.26
CA SER A 47 -6.04 -7.98 -3.83
C SER A 47 -6.47 -9.37 -4.25
N PRO A 48 -5.95 -9.89 -5.39
CA PRO A 48 -6.19 -11.27 -5.76
C PRO A 48 -5.66 -12.20 -4.66
N ARG A 49 -6.34 -13.34 -4.47
CA ARG A 49 -5.86 -14.38 -3.56
C ARG A 49 -4.49 -14.84 -4.05
N LEU A 50 -3.54 -14.95 -3.13
CA LEU A 50 -2.22 -15.50 -3.39
C LEU A 50 -2.37 -17.02 -3.61
N GLY A 51 -2.78 -17.44 -4.80
CA GLY A 51 -2.87 -18.85 -5.19
C GLY A 51 -1.49 -19.45 -5.43
N GLN A 52 -1.32 -20.75 -5.17
CA GLN A 52 -0.15 -21.64 -5.43
C GLN A 52 1.28 -21.09 -5.26
N VAL A 53 1.50 -19.92 -4.65
CA VAL A 53 2.84 -19.41 -4.38
C VAL A 53 3.43 -20.19 -3.20
N PRO A 54 4.65 -20.75 -3.31
CA PRO A 54 5.31 -21.42 -2.20
C PRO A 54 5.38 -20.52 -0.97
N ARG A 55 4.92 -21.03 0.19
CA ARG A 55 4.79 -20.28 1.45
C ARG A 55 6.09 -19.57 1.87
N ALA A 56 7.24 -20.21 1.62
CA ALA A 56 8.56 -19.62 1.91
C ALA A 56 8.86 -18.37 1.06
N ARG A 57 8.48 -18.37 -0.22
CA ARG A 57 8.61 -17.20 -1.11
C ARG A 57 7.67 -16.09 -0.67
N LEU A 58 6.48 -16.46 -0.21
CA LEU A 58 5.51 -15.54 0.37
C LEU A 58 6.08 -14.86 1.61
N LEU A 59 6.53 -15.63 2.60
CA LEU A 59 7.11 -15.12 3.85
C LEU A 59 8.29 -14.18 3.60
N LYS A 60 9.20 -14.53 2.67
CA LYS A 60 10.32 -13.65 2.30
C LYS A 60 9.86 -12.34 1.66
N ALA A 61 8.81 -12.38 0.83
CA ALA A 61 8.23 -11.16 0.25
C ALA A 61 7.55 -10.30 1.31
N TRP A 62 6.79 -10.89 2.22
CA TRP A 62 6.15 -10.21 3.34
C TRP A 62 7.16 -9.59 4.32
N ALA A 63 8.24 -10.29 4.66
CA ALA A 63 9.29 -9.76 5.54
C ALA A 63 9.98 -8.53 4.93
N ARG A 64 10.29 -8.60 3.63
CA ARG A 64 10.85 -7.46 2.89
C ARG A 64 9.87 -6.30 2.85
N GLU A 65 8.59 -6.57 2.60
CA GLU A 65 7.58 -5.51 2.56
C GLU A 65 7.32 -4.93 3.94
N ALA A 66 7.42 -5.70 5.02
CA ALA A 66 7.33 -5.23 6.39
C ALA A 66 8.47 -4.26 6.72
N ALA A 67 9.70 -4.56 6.31
CA ALA A 67 10.83 -3.63 6.43
C ALA A 67 10.59 -2.34 5.63
N ALA A 68 10.12 -2.46 4.38
CA ALA A 68 9.78 -1.30 3.55
C ALA A 68 8.60 -0.49 4.14
N TYR A 69 7.63 -1.15 4.77
CA TYR A 69 6.51 -0.53 5.47
C TYR A 69 7.01 0.26 6.69
N ALA A 70 7.86 -0.34 7.53
CA ALA A 70 8.44 0.33 8.68
C ALA A 70 9.24 1.55 8.27
N TRP A 71 10.10 1.43 7.25
CA TRP A 71 10.82 2.56 6.66
C TRP A 71 9.87 3.65 6.17
N THR A 72 8.86 3.29 5.37
CA THR A 72 7.85 4.23 4.86
C THR A 72 7.12 4.95 6.00
N ALA A 73 6.78 4.24 7.08
CA ALA A 73 6.12 4.81 8.25
C ALA A 73 7.02 5.81 8.99
N LEU A 74 8.31 5.49 9.14
CA LEU A 74 9.32 6.34 9.78
C LEU A 74 9.63 7.58 8.95
N THR A 75 9.84 7.45 7.63
CA THR A 75 10.20 8.57 6.77
C THR A 75 9.04 9.53 6.54
N LEU A 76 7.80 9.04 6.44
CA LEU A 76 6.61 9.90 6.34
C LEU A 76 6.18 10.51 7.69
N TRP A 77 6.83 10.16 8.81
CA TRP A 77 6.58 10.75 10.14
C TRP A 77 7.61 11.83 10.53
N ARG A 78 8.60 12.11 9.67
CA ARG A 78 9.39 13.35 9.74
C ARG A 78 8.76 14.39 8.83
#